data_AF-A0A8T2E9K2-F1
#
_entry.id   AF-A0A8T2E9K2-F1
#
_cell.length_a   1.000
_cell.length_b   1.000
_cell.length_c   1.000
_cell.angle_alpha   90.00
_cell.angle_beta   90.00
_cell.angle_gamma   90.00
#
_symmetry.space_group_name_H-M   'P 1'
#
loop_
_entity.id
_entity.type
_entity.pdbx_description
1 polymer ?
#
loop_
_entity_poly.entity_id
_entity_poly.type
_entity_poly.pdbx_seq_one_letter_code
_entity_poly.pdbx_strand_id
1 'polypeptide(L)'
;MTLSFKTCSSSSPRLTPKSIAGAGDDASQFFHHKTSYRAHTTTLFFILVSLSLFGFISLYYSPNTIYRAAFFATTRPAKSRFVSYVINTQDSNHHQLSNGSRRIRAEAVLWPGWEILVIVSPEEKAKPPPFPGENYTCFYPNGEKSTARFAAILPFSNRASFRCSLPGIYRHHHPIPTPILASSKRFQLSPETRWPDLPLWNFVVFEAISTETDVVLLVKGPNRGLGSNKPPESFRCVFGEESDTAIRTAVTSSVQEVFRCSLPNITIDTPVKIYLEAVATGKEETKTVPSVAYYSPKRTLVEPREKSLLCATTMVYNVAKYLREWVMYHAAIGIQRFIIYDNGSDDELNDVVKGLNSEKYDVIKVLWIWPKTQEAGFSHAAVYGNDTCTWMMYLDVDEFLFSPAWDKQSQPSDQMIRSLLPSDQSMIGQVSFKSHEFGPSNQTKHPRGGVTQGYTCRREEDQRHKSIVRLSAVEHSLYTAIHHFGLKREYEWRVADTEVGVVNHYKYQAWQEFKAKFKRRVSAYVVDWTRVSNPKSRDRTPGLGFKPVEPEGWAHKFCEVKDLRLKILTRKWFGYPVKNGYRMAWQR
;
A
#
# COMPACT_ATOMS: atom_id res chain seq x y z
N MET A 1 -12.58 46.56 5.07
CA MET A 1 -12.25 48.01 5.19
C MET A 1 -10.86 48.23 4.62
N THR A 2 -10.78 49.21 3.72
CA THR A 2 -9.63 49.65 2.91
C THR A 2 -8.36 49.94 3.68
N LEU A 3 -7.19 49.68 3.07
CA LEU A 3 -5.99 50.50 3.23
C LEU A 3 -5.09 50.40 1.98
N SER A 4 -4.78 51.59 1.46
CA SER A 4 -3.96 51.92 0.30
C SER A 4 -2.51 52.16 0.74
N PHE A 5 -1.50 51.90 -0.11
CA PHE A 5 -0.26 52.68 -0.08
C PHE A 5 0.37 52.83 -1.47
N LYS A 6 0.51 54.10 -1.86
CA LYS A 6 1.39 54.65 -2.92
C LYS A 6 2.85 54.64 -2.46
N THR A 7 3.79 54.62 -3.41
CA THR A 7 4.96 55.53 -3.52
C THR A 7 5.69 55.15 -4.83
N CYS A 8 5.70 56.00 -5.86
CA CYS A 8 6.51 57.21 -6.13
C CYS A 8 7.68 56.91 -7.09
N SER A 9 7.74 57.72 -8.15
CA SER A 9 8.69 57.69 -9.26
C SER A 9 9.71 58.83 -9.15
N SER A 10 10.83 58.68 -9.85
CA SER A 10 11.65 59.74 -10.46
C SER A 10 12.72 59.05 -11.31
N SER A 11 13.22 59.50 -12.45
CA SER A 11 12.93 60.60 -13.37
C SER A 11 13.90 60.37 -14.55
N SER A 12 13.43 60.62 -15.77
CA SER A 12 14.13 60.66 -17.07
C SER A 12 15.22 61.79 -17.11
N PRO A 13 15.82 62.23 -18.26
CA PRO A 13 15.86 61.74 -19.65
C PRO A 13 17.23 61.95 -20.37
N ARG A 14 17.26 61.74 -21.70
CA ARG A 14 18.00 62.48 -22.79
C ARG A 14 18.83 61.54 -23.67
N LEU A 15 19.03 61.76 -24.98
CA LEU A 15 18.42 62.53 -26.07
C LEU A 15 19.14 61.99 -27.33
N THR A 16 18.43 61.91 -28.45
CA THR A 16 18.92 61.72 -29.84
C THR A 16 19.61 63.02 -30.34
N PRO A 17 19.95 63.31 -31.64
CA PRO A 17 19.81 62.55 -32.90
C PRO A 17 20.91 62.79 -34.03
N LYS A 18 20.70 62.17 -35.22
CA LYS A 18 20.99 62.64 -36.63
C LYS A 18 22.47 62.70 -37.12
N SER A 19 22.86 62.52 -38.41
CA SER A 19 22.20 62.21 -39.70
C SER A 19 23.20 62.13 -40.89
N ILE A 20 22.84 61.35 -41.94
CA ILE A 20 22.92 61.61 -43.42
C ILE A 20 24.18 61.27 -44.28
N ALA A 21 23.84 60.70 -45.46
CA ALA A 21 24.48 60.57 -46.79
C ALA A 21 25.44 59.39 -47.04
N GLY A 22 25.39 58.63 -48.14
CA GLY A 22 24.54 58.64 -49.34
C GLY A 22 24.98 57.58 -50.39
N ALA A 23 24.16 57.45 -51.45
CA ALA A 23 24.42 56.94 -52.82
C ALA A 23 24.46 55.42 -53.14
N GLY A 24 23.69 55.04 -54.18
CA GLY A 24 23.98 53.91 -55.09
C GLY A 24 22.80 53.04 -55.50
N ASP A 25 22.31 53.21 -56.74
CA ASP A 25 21.26 52.48 -57.50
C ASP A 25 21.47 50.94 -57.58
N ASP A 26 20.56 50.04 -58.01
CA ASP A 26 19.56 50.11 -59.07
C ASP A 26 18.59 48.88 -59.09
N ALA A 27 17.43 49.09 -59.71
CA ALA A 27 16.51 48.16 -60.40
C ALA A 27 15.90 46.87 -59.75
N SER A 28 14.58 46.91 -59.50
CA SER A 28 13.52 46.16 -60.24
C SER A 28 12.27 45.74 -59.40
N GLN A 29 11.16 46.45 -59.66
CA GLN A 29 9.76 45.99 -59.93
C GLN A 29 9.11 44.90 -59.03
N PHE A 30 7.86 44.97 -58.49
CA PHE A 30 6.58 45.60 -58.87
C PHE A 30 5.51 45.46 -57.73
N PHE A 31 4.70 46.51 -57.51
CA PHE A 31 3.27 46.61 -57.12
C PHE A 31 2.66 46.21 -55.73
N HIS A 32 2.12 47.24 -55.05
CA HIS A 32 0.81 47.44 -54.34
C HIS A 32 0.11 46.23 -53.62
N HIS A 33 -0.47 46.32 -52.41
CA HIS A 33 -1.52 47.25 -51.98
C HIS A 33 -1.88 47.11 -50.46
N LYS A 34 -2.10 48.26 -49.80
CA LYS A 34 -3.05 48.60 -48.72
C LYS A 34 -3.17 47.81 -47.40
N THR A 35 -2.70 48.47 -46.34
CA THR A 35 -3.47 48.93 -45.16
C THR A 35 -4.88 48.36 -44.93
N SER A 36 -5.02 47.40 -44.01
CA SER A 36 -6.21 47.20 -43.14
C SER A 36 -5.91 46.18 -42.02
N TYR A 37 -5.03 46.50 -41.06
CA TYR A 37 -4.66 45.54 -39.98
C TYR A 37 -4.55 46.12 -38.56
N ARG A 38 -4.88 47.40 -38.35
CA ARG A 38 -4.61 48.07 -37.06
C ARG A 38 -5.83 48.25 -36.15
N ALA A 39 -7.05 48.04 -36.63
CA ALA A 39 -8.27 48.13 -35.82
C ALA A 39 -8.75 46.77 -35.28
N HIS A 40 -8.35 45.65 -35.90
CA HIS A 40 -8.73 44.31 -35.46
C HIS A 40 -7.80 43.74 -34.36
N THR A 41 -6.59 44.27 -34.24
CA THR A 41 -5.58 43.78 -33.29
C THR A 41 -5.87 44.17 -31.84
N THR A 42 -6.44 45.36 -31.60
CA THR A 42 -6.80 45.81 -30.24
C THR A 42 -8.02 45.07 -29.70
N THR A 43 -9.04 44.85 -30.53
CA THR A 43 -10.26 44.11 -30.13
C THR A 43 -9.97 42.63 -29.88
N LEU A 44 -9.10 42.02 -30.70
CA LEU A 44 -8.66 40.63 -30.50
C LEU A 44 -7.85 40.48 -29.21
N PHE A 45 -7.03 41.47 -28.86
CA PHE A 45 -6.25 41.48 -27.62
C PHE A 45 -7.15 41.48 -26.38
N PHE A 46 -8.20 42.30 -26.34
CA PHE A 46 -9.13 42.33 -25.20
C PHE A 46 -9.98 41.05 -25.10
N ILE A 47 -10.36 40.44 -26.23
CA ILE A 47 -11.07 39.15 -26.23
C ILE A 47 -10.16 38.02 -25.71
N LEU A 48 -8.89 38.00 -26.09
CA LEU A 48 -7.92 37.00 -25.62
C LEU A 48 -7.62 37.14 -24.11
N VAL A 49 -7.53 38.37 -23.61
CA VAL A 49 -7.33 38.62 -22.16
C VAL A 49 -8.58 38.21 -21.36
N SER A 50 -9.78 38.49 -21.87
CA SER A 50 -11.05 38.05 -21.28
C SER A 50 -11.18 36.52 -21.21
N LEU A 51 -10.88 35.82 -22.32
CA LEU A 51 -10.90 34.36 -22.39
C LEU A 51 -9.83 33.71 -21.49
N SER A 52 -8.66 34.35 -21.37
CA SER A 52 -7.61 33.94 -20.43
C SER A 52 -8.09 34.05 -18.99
N LEU A 53 -8.70 35.17 -18.60
CA LEU A 53 -9.20 35.38 -17.22
C LEU A 53 -10.31 34.37 -16.87
N PHE A 54 -11.21 34.08 -17.81
CA PHE A 54 -12.25 33.05 -17.65
C PHE A 54 -11.66 31.63 -17.55
N GLY A 55 -10.62 31.33 -18.32
CA GLY A 55 -9.89 30.06 -18.26
C GLY A 55 -9.22 29.84 -16.90
N PHE A 56 -8.58 30.87 -16.34
CA PHE A 56 -7.96 30.80 -15.01
C PHE A 56 -8.98 30.64 -13.88
N ILE A 57 -10.12 31.35 -13.94
CA ILE A 57 -11.19 31.21 -12.94
C ILE A 57 -11.85 29.82 -13.04
N SER A 58 -12.08 29.30 -14.25
CA SER A 58 -12.62 27.94 -14.46
C SER A 58 -11.69 26.85 -13.94
N LEU A 59 -10.37 27.03 -14.08
CA LEU A 59 -9.35 26.10 -13.56
C LEU A 59 -9.17 26.18 -12.05
N TYR A 60 -9.44 27.34 -11.44
CA TYR A 60 -9.42 27.51 -10.00
C TYR A 60 -10.64 26.85 -9.32
N TYR A 61 -11.80 26.81 -9.99
CA TYR A 61 -13.03 26.20 -9.48
C TYR A 61 -13.27 24.76 -9.93
N SER A 62 -12.47 24.18 -10.84
CA SER A 62 -12.58 22.78 -11.25
C SER A 62 -11.20 22.13 -11.52
N PRO A 63 -10.57 21.50 -10.50
CA PRO A 63 -9.25 20.88 -10.64
C PRO A 63 -9.23 19.62 -11.53
N ASN A 64 -10.39 19.12 -11.99
CA ASN A 64 -10.53 17.78 -12.56
C ASN A 64 -10.55 17.71 -14.10
N THR A 65 -10.44 18.83 -14.82
CA THR A 65 -10.69 18.81 -16.28
C THR A 65 -9.43 18.71 -17.15
N ILE A 66 -8.27 19.20 -16.70
CA ILE A 66 -7.02 19.12 -17.49
C ILE A 66 -6.37 17.72 -17.47
N TYR A 67 -6.63 16.90 -16.45
CA TYR A 67 -6.07 15.54 -16.37
C TYR A 67 -6.67 14.54 -17.37
N ARG A 68 -7.84 14.84 -17.96
CA ARG A 68 -8.52 13.93 -18.91
C ARG A 68 -7.94 13.95 -20.33
N ALA A 69 -7.33 15.05 -20.78
CA ALA A 69 -6.91 15.18 -22.18
C ALA A 69 -5.57 14.48 -22.49
N ALA A 70 -4.65 14.39 -21.51
CA ALA A 70 -3.32 13.80 -21.72
C ALA A 70 -3.30 12.25 -21.71
N PHE A 71 -4.44 11.59 -21.40
CA PHE A 71 -4.50 10.13 -21.20
C PHE A 71 -5.03 9.32 -22.40
N PHE A 72 -5.50 9.98 -23.47
CA PHE A 72 -6.07 9.27 -24.63
C PHE A 72 -5.02 8.68 -25.60
N ALA A 73 -3.72 8.97 -25.43
CA ALA A 73 -2.70 8.57 -26.41
C ALA A 73 -1.99 7.22 -26.13
N THR A 74 -2.31 6.49 -25.04
CA THR A 74 -1.64 5.20 -24.75
C THR A 74 -2.58 4.13 -24.18
N THR A 75 -3.71 3.87 -24.83
CA THR A 75 -4.48 2.65 -24.58
C THR A 75 -4.96 2.02 -25.89
N ARG A 76 -4.21 1.04 -26.41
CA ARG A 76 -4.78 0.05 -27.32
C ARG A 76 -5.49 -1.00 -26.46
N PRO A 77 -6.81 -1.22 -26.60
CA PRO A 77 -7.50 -2.28 -25.89
C PRO A 77 -7.13 -3.63 -26.53
N ALA A 78 -6.43 -4.49 -25.80
CA ALA A 78 -6.35 -5.90 -26.15
C ALA A 78 -7.72 -6.52 -25.85
N LYS A 79 -8.45 -6.93 -26.90
CA LYS A 79 -9.67 -7.74 -26.78
C LYS A 79 -9.27 -9.12 -26.21
N SER A 80 -9.35 -9.30 -24.89
CA SER A 80 -9.32 -10.64 -24.30
C SER A 80 -10.75 -11.17 -24.27
N ARG A 81 -11.10 -12.03 -25.23
CA ARG A 81 -12.24 -12.94 -25.06
C ARG A 81 -11.82 -13.98 -24.04
N PHE A 82 -12.36 -13.91 -22.83
CA PHE A 82 -12.27 -14.98 -21.85
C PHE A 82 -13.60 -15.73 -21.89
N VAL A 83 -13.51 -17.03 -22.12
CA VAL A 83 -14.67 -17.93 -22.16
C VAL A 83 -14.99 -18.31 -20.71
N SER A 84 -16.23 -18.11 -20.27
CA SER A 84 -16.72 -18.62 -18.99
C SER A 84 -16.65 -20.14 -18.98
N TYR A 85 -15.97 -20.72 -17.99
CA TYR A 85 -15.98 -22.16 -17.79
C TYR A 85 -16.47 -22.51 -16.40
N VAL A 86 -17.67 -23.10 -16.38
CA VAL A 86 -18.17 -23.94 -15.31
C VAL A 86 -17.11 -25.01 -15.01
N ILE A 87 -16.57 -25.01 -13.80
CA ILE A 87 -15.77 -26.12 -13.30
C ILE A 87 -16.75 -27.29 -13.13
N ASN A 88 -16.85 -28.13 -14.15
CA ASN A 88 -17.61 -29.37 -14.03
C ASN A 88 -16.85 -30.27 -13.05
N THR A 89 -17.39 -30.40 -11.84
CA THR A 89 -16.84 -31.16 -10.70
C THR A 89 -16.86 -32.68 -10.90
N GLN A 90 -16.95 -33.17 -12.13
CA GLN A 90 -17.02 -34.61 -12.42
C GLN A 90 -15.68 -35.36 -12.47
N ASP A 91 -14.55 -34.72 -12.12
CA ASP A 91 -13.30 -35.43 -11.75
C ASP A 91 -13.34 -35.97 -10.30
N SER A 92 -14.53 -36.10 -9.72
CA SER A 92 -14.79 -36.55 -8.33
C SER A 92 -14.57 -38.04 -8.08
N ASN A 93 -14.04 -38.80 -9.02
CA ASN A 93 -13.61 -40.15 -8.71
C ASN A 93 -12.23 -40.08 -8.07
N HIS A 94 -12.20 -40.40 -6.78
CA HIS A 94 -11.02 -40.81 -6.02
C HIS A 94 -10.24 -41.90 -6.79
N HIS A 95 -9.46 -41.52 -7.79
CA HIS A 95 -8.43 -42.38 -8.35
C HIS A 95 -7.24 -42.34 -7.41
N GLN A 96 -7.40 -43.05 -6.30
CA GLN A 96 -6.29 -43.55 -5.51
C GLN A 96 -5.56 -44.56 -6.40
N LEU A 97 -4.76 -44.07 -7.34
CA LEU A 97 -3.83 -44.90 -8.09
C LEU A 97 -2.91 -45.58 -7.06
N SER A 98 -2.66 -46.87 -7.28
CA SER A 98 -2.02 -47.85 -6.38
C SER A 98 -0.62 -47.48 -5.83
N ASN A 99 -0.15 -46.25 -6.03
CA ASN A 99 1.18 -45.76 -5.70
C ASN A 99 1.17 -44.53 -4.77
N GLY A 100 0.05 -44.20 -4.13
CA GLY A 100 -0.05 -43.14 -3.10
C GLY A 100 0.04 -41.69 -3.61
N SER A 101 0.26 -41.45 -4.90
CA SER A 101 0.26 -40.10 -5.49
C SER A 101 -1.15 -39.66 -5.89
N ARG A 102 -1.54 -38.43 -5.55
CA ARG A 102 -2.86 -37.87 -5.88
C ARG A 102 -2.78 -36.41 -6.32
N ARG A 103 -3.79 -35.97 -7.07
CA ARG A 103 -4.07 -34.56 -7.33
C ARG A 103 -4.46 -33.86 -6.03
N ILE A 104 -3.97 -32.64 -5.83
CA ILE A 104 -4.35 -31.77 -4.73
C ILE A 104 -5.22 -30.65 -5.31
N ARG A 105 -6.45 -30.49 -4.79
CA ARG A 105 -7.28 -29.34 -5.18
C ARG A 105 -6.66 -28.05 -4.68
N ALA A 106 -6.46 -27.12 -5.59
CA ALA A 106 -5.84 -25.84 -5.31
C ALA A 106 -6.27 -24.82 -6.36
N GLU A 107 -6.31 -23.56 -5.98
CA GLU A 107 -6.33 -22.46 -6.94
C GLU A 107 -4.92 -21.90 -7.10
N ALA A 108 -4.72 -21.11 -8.14
CA ALA A 108 -3.44 -20.47 -8.36
C ALA A 108 -3.61 -19.04 -8.87
N VAL A 109 -2.57 -18.25 -8.68
CA VAL A 109 -2.48 -16.89 -9.21
C VAL A 109 -1.05 -16.64 -9.67
N LEU A 110 -0.89 -16.01 -10.83
CA LEU A 110 0.40 -15.57 -11.32
C LEU A 110 0.86 -14.34 -10.53
N TRP A 111 1.90 -14.51 -9.74
CA TRP A 111 2.58 -13.47 -8.98
C TRP A 111 3.62 -12.70 -9.81
N PRO A 112 4.02 -11.50 -9.35
CA PRO A 112 5.16 -10.79 -9.92
C PRO A 112 6.42 -11.67 -9.98
N GLY A 113 7.25 -11.49 -11.01
CA GLY A 113 8.49 -12.27 -11.17
C GLY A 113 8.32 -13.65 -11.80
N TRP A 114 7.17 -13.94 -12.41
CA TRP A 114 6.86 -15.23 -13.06
C TRP A 114 6.81 -16.41 -12.07
N GLU A 115 6.47 -16.11 -10.82
CA GLU A 115 6.12 -17.12 -9.82
C GLU A 115 4.62 -17.37 -9.83
N ILE A 116 4.20 -18.60 -9.56
CA ILE A 116 2.80 -18.97 -9.39
C ILE A 116 2.60 -19.30 -7.93
N LEU A 117 1.73 -18.55 -7.25
CA LEU A 117 1.25 -18.93 -5.93
C LEU A 117 0.11 -19.92 -6.12
N VAL A 118 0.27 -21.11 -5.55
CA VAL A 118 -0.74 -22.17 -5.53
C VAL A 118 -1.27 -22.28 -4.10
N ILE A 119 -2.58 -22.18 -3.91
CA ILE A 119 -3.24 -22.18 -2.60
C ILE A 119 -4.18 -23.36 -2.55
N VAL A 120 -3.95 -24.26 -1.61
CA VAL A 120 -4.69 -25.51 -1.46
C VAL A 120 -6.11 -25.23 -1.00
N SER A 121 -7.12 -25.85 -1.62
CA SER A 121 -8.53 -25.64 -1.29
C SER A 121 -8.85 -26.06 0.16
N PRO A 122 -9.85 -25.46 0.84
CA PRO A 122 -10.12 -25.70 2.26
C PRO A 122 -10.43 -27.16 2.65
N GLU A 123 -10.96 -27.95 1.71
CA GLU A 123 -11.35 -29.34 1.93
C GLU A 123 -10.13 -30.30 1.95
N GLU A 124 -8.97 -29.81 1.52
CA GLU A 124 -7.75 -30.58 1.40
C GLU A 124 -6.90 -30.50 2.67
N LYS A 125 -6.51 -31.66 3.22
CA LYS A 125 -5.60 -31.75 4.37
C LYS A 125 -4.12 -31.68 3.98
N ALA A 126 -3.76 -30.84 3.01
CA ALA A 126 -2.36 -30.71 2.60
C ALA A 126 -1.55 -30.04 3.70
N LYS A 127 -0.58 -30.76 4.25
CA LYS A 127 0.34 -30.25 5.27
C LYS A 127 1.67 -29.84 4.65
N PRO A 128 2.44 -28.97 5.32
CA PRO A 128 3.84 -28.75 4.98
C PRO A 128 4.57 -30.10 4.90
N PRO A 129 5.43 -30.32 3.88
CA PRO A 129 6.10 -31.59 3.73
C PRO A 129 7.00 -31.87 4.96
N PRO A 130 6.88 -33.05 5.59
CA PRO A 130 7.59 -33.36 6.83
C PRO A 130 9.09 -33.66 6.61
N PHE A 131 9.49 -34.08 5.41
CA PHE A 131 10.87 -34.46 5.09
C PHE A 131 11.34 -33.85 3.76
N PRO A 132 12.66 -33.57 3.61
CA PRO A 132 13.25 -33.20 2.33
C PRO A 132 13.12 -34.37 1.34
N GLY A 133 12.17 -34.30 0.39
CA GLY A 133 11.98 -35.33 -0.64
C GLY A 133 10.51 -35.64 -0.98
N GLU A 134 9.58 -35.45 -0.05
CA GLU A 134 8.13 -35.48 -0.32
C GLU A 134 7.68 -34.14 -0.89
N ASN A 135 8.13 -33.85 -2.09
CA ASN A 135 7.87 -32.55 -2.69
C ASN A 135 6.61 -32.61 -3.56
N TYR A 136 5.62 -31.83 -3.16
CA TYR A 136 4.52 -31.47 -4.05
C TYR A 136 5.09 -30.96 -5.39
N THR A 137 4.40 -31.28 -6.47
CA THR A 137 4.88 -30.99 -7.83
C THR A 137 3.78 -30.30 -8.61
N CYS A 138 4.17 -29.22 -9.29
CA CYS A 138 3.33 -28.53 -10.27
C CYS A 138 3.60 -29.11 -11.65
N PHE A 139 2.53 -29.55 -12.31
CA PHE A 139 2.56 -30.07 -13.67
C PHE A 139 2.02 -29.02 -14.65
N TYR A 140 2.54 -29.04 -15.88
CA TYR A 140 2.15 -28.12 -16.95
C TYR A 140 1.70 -28.89 -18.21
N PRO A 141 0.91 -28.26 -19.11
CA PRO A 141 0.37 -28.94 -20.29
C PRO A 141 1.42 -29.53 -21.23
N ASN A 142 2.61 -28.94 -21.31
CA ASN A 142 3.71 -29.41 -22.14
C ASN A 142 4.52 -30.57 -21.52
N GLY A 143 4.08 -31.12 -20.39
CA GLY A 143 4.76 -32.20 -19.67
C GLY A 143 5.90 -31.74 -18.76
N GLU A 144 6.24 -30.44 -18.75
CA GLU A 144 7.19 -29.91 -17.77
C GLU A 144 6.64 -30.05 -16.34
N LYS A 145 7.58 -30.16 -15.38
CA LYS A 145 7.27 -30.30 -13.96
C LYS A 145 8.14 -29.36 -13.17
N SER A 146 7.54 -28.57 -12.28
CA SER A 146 8.27 -27.74 -11.33
C SER A 146 8.04 -28.23 -9.90
N THR A 147 9.08 -28.14 -9.07
CA THR A 147 8.97 -28.51 -7.66
C THR A 147 8.19 -27.41 -6.93
N ALA A 148 7.09 -27.76 -6.28
CA ALA A 148 6.29 -26.81 -5.51
C ALA A 148 6.94 -26.59 -4.14
N ARG A 149 7.41 -25.37 -3.91
CA ARG A 149 8.08 -25.00 -2.65
C ARG A 149 7.04 -24.50 -1.68
N PHE A 150 7.01 -25.03 -0.45
CA PHE A 150 6.12 -24.51 0.58
C PHE A 150 6.37 -23.01 0.77
N ALA A 151 5.30 -22.21 0.74
CA ALA A 151 5.36 -20.77 0.88
C ALA A 151 4.95 -20.37 2.29
N ALA A 152 3.72 -20.72 2.69
CA ALA A 152 3.18 -20.46 4.03
C ALA A 152 1.81 -21.11 4.23
N ILE A 153 1.31 -21.06 5.47
CA ILE A 153 -0.12 -21.22 5.77
C ILE A 153 -0.74 -19.82 5.86
N LEU A 154 -1.83 -19.59 5.13
CA LEU A 154 -2.57 -18.33 5.17
C LEU A 154 -3.34 -18.21 6.51
N PRO A 155 -3.17 -17.11 7.28
CA PRO A 155 -3.66 -17.05 8.66
C PRO A 155 -5.18 -17.01 8.78
N PHE A 156 -5.90 -16.42 7.81
CA PHE A 156 -7.36 -16.22 7.91
C PHE A 156 -8.16 -17.37 7.33
N SER A 157 -7.60 -18.07 6.34
CA SER A 157 -8.24 -19.22 5.71
C SER A 157 -7.68 -20.57 6.20
N ASN A 158 -6.53 -20.56 6.90
CA ASN A 158 -5.79 -21.76 7.33
C ASN A 158 -5.43 -22.71 6.18
N ARG A 159 -5.07 -22.13 5.03
CA ARG A 159 -4.80 -22.87 3.79
C ARG A 159 -3.30 -22.89 3.50
N ALA A 160 -2.76 -24.07 3.20
CA ALA A 160 -1.38 -24.20 2.77
C ALA A 160 -1.19 -23.58 1.39
N SER A 161 -0.05 -22.92 1.18
CA SER A 161 0.32 -22.32 -0.08
C SER A 161 1.73 -22.72 -0.51
N PHE A 162 1.93 -22.78 -1.82
CA PHE A 162 3.17 -23.21 -2.46
C PHE A 162 3.54 -22.25 -3.59
N ARG A 163 4.84 -22.14 -3.89
CA ARG A 163 5.37 -21.43 -5.05
C ARG A 163 5.83 -22.42 -6.10
N CYS A 164 5.39 -22.18 -7.33
CA CYS A 164 5.84 -22.91 -8.52
C CYS A 164 6.41 -21.93 -9.55
N SER A 165 7.50 -22.31 -10.22
CA SER A 165 8.11 -21.48 -11.27
C SER A 165 7.35 -21.64 -12.58
N LEU A 166 6.96 -20.55 -13.23
CA LEU A 166 6.33 -20.61 -14.55
C LEU A 166 7.37 -21.00 -15.63
N PRO A 167 7.13 -22.08 -16.40
CA PRO A 167 7.98 -22.45 -17.54
C PRO A 167 8.13 -21.32 -18.54
N GLY A 168 9.32 -21.21 -19.15
CA GLY A 168 9.66 -20.11 -20.06
C GLY A 168 8.69 -19.99 -21.24
N ILE A 169 8.24 -21.12 -21.78
CA ILE A 169 7.30 -21.19 -22.91
C ILE A 169 5.97 -20.49 -22.64
N TYR A 170 5.51 -20.46 -21.39
CA TYR A 170 4.23 -19.86 -21.03
C TYR A 170 4.32 -18.37 -20.69
N ARG A 171 5.52 -17.77 -20.60
CA ARG A 171 5.68 -16.34 -20.28
C ARG A 171 5.08 -15.41 -21.34
N HIS A 172 4.93 -15.91 -22.57
CA HIS A 172 4.34 -15.20 -23.70
C HIS A 172 3.05 -15.84 -24.22
N HIS A 173 2.55 -16.87 -23.53
CA HIS A 173 1.32 -17.57 -23.90
C HIS A 173 0.12 -16.88 -23.27
N HIS A 174 -0.97 -16.71 -24.02
CA HIS A 174 -2.21 -16.13 -23.50
C HIS A 174 -3.42 -16.91 -24.04
N PRO A 175 -4.29 -17.45 -23.16
CA PRO A 175 -4.21 -17.42 -21.69
C PRO A 175 -3.12 -18.34 -21.12
N ILE A 176 -2.54 -18.00 -19.97
CA ILE A 176 -1.53 -18.87 -19.32
C ILE A 176 -2.26 -20.03 -18.64
N PRO A 177 -1.85 -21.30 -18.81
CA PRO A 177 -2.50 -22.43 -18.15
C PRO A 177 -2.18 -22.47 -16.65
N THR A 178 -3.18 -22.78 -15.83
CA THR A 178 -3.04 -23.04 -14.39
C THR A 178 -2.35 -24.38 -14.17
N PRO A 179 -1.26 -24.45 -13.38
CA PRO A 179 -0.60 -25.73 -13.13
C PRO A 179 -1.43 -26.63 -12.23
N ILE A 180 -1.26 -27.94 -12.38
CA ILE A 180 -1.87 -28.93 -11.48
C ILE A 180 -0.90 -29.27 -10.36
N LEU A 181 -1.34 -29.09 -9.12
CA LEU A 181 -0.60 -29.53 -7.94
C LEU A 181 -0.89 -31.01 -7.66
N ALA A 182 0.17 -31.79 -7.47
CA ALA A 182 0.07 -33.18 -7.03
C ALA A 182 1.02 -33.48 -5.89
N SER A 183 0.72 -34.52 -5.11
CA SER A 183 1.53 -34.95 -3.95
C SER A 183 2.90 -35.53 -4.33
N SER A 184 3.14 -35.86 -5.61
CA SER A 184 4.41 -36.45 -6.06
C SER A 184 4.66 -36.21 -7.54
N LYS A 185 5.94 -36.20 -7.95
CA LYS A 185 6.40 -36.16 -9.35
C LYS A 185 5.95 -37.37 -10.18
N ARG A 186 5.64 -38.48 -9.51
CA ARG A 186 5.17 -39.74 -10.10
C ARG A 186 3.68 -39.74 -10.45
N PHE A 187 2.94 -38.71 -10.05
CA PHE A 187 1.54 -38.56 -10.42
C PHE A 187 1.37 -38.59 -11.94
N GLN A 188 0.41 -39.38 -12.40
CA GLN A 188 0.06 -39.51 -13.81
C GLN A 188 -1.15 -38.64 -14.10
N LEU A 189 -1.02 -37.77 -15.12
CA LEU A 189 -2.12 -36.95 -15.61
C LEU A 189 -2.98 -37.78 -16.56
N SER A 190 -4.30 -37.61 -16.50
CA SER A 190 -5.17 -38.21 -17.52
C SER A 190 -5.02 -37.44 -18.84
N PRO A 191 -5.12 -38.11 -20.01
CA PRO A 191 -5.10 -37.45 -21.31
C PRO A 191 -6.18 -36.37 -21.48
N GLU A 192 -7.32 -36.52 -20.78
CA GLU A 192 -8.47 -35.60 -20.82
C GLU A 192 -8.33 -34.40 -19.85
N THR A 193 -7.17 -34.26 -19.20
CA THR A 193 -6.91 -33.20 -18.22
C THR A 193 -7.16 -31.82 -18.82
N ARG A 194 -8.07 -31.06 -18.21
CA ARG A 194 -8.34 -29.66 -18.55
C ARG A 194 -7.40 -28.71 -17.80
N TRP A 195 -7.00 -27.65 -18.49
CA TRP A 195 -6.06 -26.66 -17.99
C TRP A 195 -6.73 -25.28 -17.97
N PRO A 196 -7.29 -24.84 -16.83
CA PRO A 196 -7.99 -23.56 -16.76
C PRO A 196 -7.01 -22.38 -16.85
N ASP A 197 -7.53 -21.22 -17.26
CA ASP A 197 -6.75 -19.99 -17.35
C ASP A 197 -6.24 -19.55 -15.97
N LEU A 198 -4.95 -19.27 -15.87
CA LEU A 198 -4.28 -18.81 -14.66
C LEU A 198 -4.64 -17.34 -14.39
N PRO A 199 -5.31 -17.03 -13.27
CA PRO A 199 -5.56 -15.66 -12.85
C PRO A 199 -4.27 -14.85 -12.76
N LEU A 200 -4.31 -13.63 -13.27
CA LEU A 200 -3.21 -12.68 -13.16
C LEU A 200 -3.34 -11.89 -11.86
N TRP A 201 -2.23 -11.64 -11.15
CA TRP A 201 -2.25 -10.87 -9.89
C TRP A 201 -2.98 -9.52 -10.03
N ASN A 202 -2.90 -8.86 -11.18
CA ASN A 202 -3.52 -7.55 -11.40
C ASN A 202 -5.05 -7.58 -11.63
N PHE A 203 -5.68 -8.76 -11.58
CA PHE A 203 -7.12 -8.95 -11.73
C PHE A 203 -7.58 -10.23 -10.99
N VAL A 204 -7.73 -10.14 -9.67
CA VAL A 204 -8.05 -11.30 -8.80
C VAL A 204 -8.68 -10.85 -7.49
N VAL A 205 -9.64 -11.62 -6.99
CA VAL A 205 -10.11 -11.57 -5.60
C VAL A 205 -9.15 -12.42 -4.75
N PHE A 206 -8.44 -11.79 -3.81
CA PHE A 206 -7.31 -12.45 -3.14
C PHE A 206 -7.54 -12.75 -1.66
N GLU A 207 -8.42 -12.03 -0.97
CA GLU A 207 -8.70 -12.27 0.45
C GLU A 207 -10.11 -11.82 0.82
N ALA A 208 -10.67 -12.41 1.87
CA ALA A 208 -11.94 -11.98 2.45
C ALA A 208 -11.88 -12.04 3.99
N ILE A 209 -12.52 -11.07 4.64
CA ILE A 209 -12.72 -11.06 6.09
C ILE A 209 -14.17 -10.72 6.41
N SER A 210 -14.80 -11.57 7.22
CA SER A 210 -16.20 -11.41 7.65
C SER A 210 -16.29 -10.56 8.91
N THR A 211 -17.24 -9.64 8.93
CA THR A 211 -17.63 -8.87 10.11
C THR A 211 -18.93 -9.42 10.69
N GLU A 212 -19.51 -8.74 11.68
CA GLU A 212 -20.83 -9.08 12.21
C GLU A 212 -21.97 -8.74 11.24
N THR A 213 -21.75 -7.80 10.32
CA THR A 213 -22.82 -7.23 9.48
C THR A 213 -22.59 -7.44 7.99
N ASP A 214 -21.37 -7.69 7.56
CA ASP A 214 -20.99 -7.79 6.15
C ASP A 214 -19.69 -8.58 5.92
N VAL A 215 -19.32 -8.72 4.64
CA VAL A 215 -18.05 -9.33 4.22
C VAL A 215 -17.21 -8.28 3.53
N VAL A 216 -15.96 -8.12 3.98
CA VAL A 216 -14.96 -7.29 3.32
C VAL A 216 -14.19 -8.17 2.34
N LEU A 217 -14.34 -7.87 1.05
CA LEU A 217 -13.71 -8.58 -0.05
C LEU A 217 -12.57 -7.73 -0.63
N LEU A 218 -11.37 -8.30 -0.71
CA LEU A 218 -10.19 -7.62 -1.21
C LEU A 218 -9.88 -8.05 -2.64
N VAL A 219 -9.88 -7.07 -3.55
CA VAL A 219 -9.89 -7.33 -5.00
C VAL A 219 -8.92 -6.42 -5.72
N LYS A 220 -8.01 -6.99 -6.50
CA LYS A 220 -7.12 -6.25 -7.38
C LYS A 220 -7.74 -6.15 -8.76
N GLY A 221 -7.78 -4.95 -9.35
CA GLY A 221 -8.06 -4.78 -10.79
C GLY A 221 -9.31 -3.99 -11.18
N PRO A 222 -10.51 -4.19 -10.60
CA PRO A 222 -11.72 -3.49 -11.02
C PRO A 222 -11.66 -1.96 -10.89
N ASN A 223 -11.03 -1.45 -9.82
CA ASN A 223 -10.83 -0.02 -9.54
C ASN A 223 -9.34 0.36 -9.72
N ARG A 224 -8.82 0.32 -10.94
CA ARG A 224 -7.41 0.62 -11.23
C ARG A 224 -7.09 2.12 -11.16
N GLY A 225 -6.43 2.53 -10.08
CA GLY A 225 -5.86 3.87 -9.91
C GLY A 225 -6.65 4.76 -8.95
N LEU A 226 -6.02 5.81 -8.42
CA LEU A 226 -6.69 6.79 -7.56
C LEU A 226 -7.84 7.47 -8.32
N GLY A 227 -9.03 7.50 -7.70
CA GLY A 227 -10.23 8.13 -8.27
C GLY A 227 -10.95 7.30 -9.34
N SER A 228 -10.61 6.02 -9.52
CA SER A 228 -11.23 5.12 -10.52
C SER A 228 -12.34 4.22 -9.96
N ASN A 229 -12.83 4.52 -8.76
CA ASN A 229 -13.81 3.68 -8.07
C ASN A 229 -15.11 3.62 -8.87
N LYS A 230 -15.50 2.41 -9.29
CA LYS A 230 -16.82 2.17 -9.85
C LYS A 230 -17.87 2.12 -8.73
N PRO A 231 -19.11 2.57 -8.99
CA PRO A 231 -20.15 2.59 -7.97
C PRO A 231 -20.52 1.15 -7.55
N PRO A 232 -20.95 0.92 -6.29
CA PRO A 232 -21.24 -0.42 -5.76
C PRO A 232 -22.22 -1.23 -6.61
N GLU A 233 -23.21 -0.58 -7.21
CA GLU A 233 -24.25 -1.18 -8.06
C GLU A 233 -23.69 -1.81 -9.36
N SER A 234 -22.45 -1.45 -9.72
CA SER A 234 -21.73 -2.09 -10.83
C SER A 234 -21.29 -3.52 -10.51
N PHE A 235 -21.49 -4.00 -9.27
CA PHE A 235 -20.98 -5.29 -8.83
C PHE A 235 -21.98 -6.07 -7.97
N ARG A 236 -21.80 -7.40 -7.97
CA ARG A 236 -22.41 -8.35 -7.03
C ARG A 236 -21.34 -9.21 -6.41
N CYS A 237 -21.52 -9.58 -5.15
CA CYS A 237 -20.69 -10.63 -4.54
C CYS A 237 -21.38 -11.97 -4.74
N VAL A 238 -20.60 -12.97 -5.15
CA VAL A 238 -21.12 -14.30 -5.49
C VAL A 238 -20.51 -15.32 -4.53
N PHE A 239 -21.34 -16.07 -3.82
CA PHE A 239 -20.95 -17.08 -2.84
C PHE A 239 -21.27 -18.48 -3.36
N GLY A 240 -20.30 -19.40 -3.25
CA GLY A 240 -20.39 -20.75 -3.78
C GLY A 240 -19.64 -20.92 -5.11
N GLU A 241 -19.79 -22.07 -5.76
CA GLU A 241 -19.19 -22.31 -7.07
C GLU A 241 -19.86 -21.46 -8.17
N GLU A 242 -19.09 -21.09 -9.20
CA GLU A 242 -19.59 -20.27 -10.32
C GLU A 242 -20.66 -21.04 -11.12
N SER A 243 -21.92 -20.81 -10.75
CA SER A 243 -23.09 -21.52 -11.26
C SER A 243 -24.36 -20.68 -11.09
N ASP A 244 -25.46 -21.11 -11.68
CA ASP A 244 -26.75 -20.42 -11.55
C ASP A 244 -27.31 -20.51 -10.13
N THR A 245 -26.91 -21.52 -9.35
CA THR A 245 -27.32 -21.71 -7.95
C THR A 245 -26.49 -20.90 -6.96
N ALA A 246 -25.46 -20.19 -7.43
CA ALA A 246 -24.62 -19.35 -6.58
C ALA A 246 -25.40 -18.17 -5.99
N ILE A 247 -25.14 -17.86 -4.72
CA ILE A 247 -25.87 -16.81 -4.01
C ILE A 247 -25.24 -15.47 -4.33
N ARG A 248 -26.05 -14.54 -4.85
CA ARG A 248 -25.61 -13.20 -5.24
C ARG A 248 -26.11 -12.18 -4.23
N THR A 249 -25.22 -11.41 -3.63
CA THR A 249 -25.56 -10.33 -2.70
C THR A 249 -25.12 -8.97 -3.25
N ALA A 250 -25.69 -7.91 -2.70
CA ALA A 250 -25.33 -6.55 -3.07
C ALA A 250 -23.94 -6.17 -2.56
N VAL A 251 -23.19 -5.46 -3.40
CA VAL A 251 -22.03 -4.69 -2.96
C VAL A 251 -22.56 -3.36 -2.40
N THR A 252 -22.19 -3.05 -1.16
CA THR A 252 -22.59 -1.83 -0.44
C THR A 252 -21.50 -0.76 -0.49
N SER A 253 -20.25 -1.15 -0.77
CA SER A 253 -19.14 -0.21 -0.98
C SER A 253 -18.13 -0.79 -1.96
N SER A 254 -17.55 0.07 -2.80
CA SER A 254 -16.52 -0.26 -3.79
C SER A 254 -15.51 0.89 -3.82
N VAL A 255 -14.39 0.71 -3.11
CA VAL A 255 -13.36 1.74 -2.96
C VAL A 255 -11.98 1.11 -2.98
N GLN A 256 -11.09 1.60 -3.86
CA GLN A 256 -9.73 1.07 -4.00
C GLN A 256 -9.78 -0.46 -4.24
N GLU A 257 -9.02 -1.23 -3.47
CA GLU A 257 -8.99 -2.70 -3.50
C GLU A 257 -9.99 -3.33 -2.51
N VAL A 258 -10.93 -2.55 -1.96
CA VAL A 258 -11.85 -2.95 -0.89
C VAL A 258 -13.30 -2.89 -1.35
N PHE A 259 -14.01 -4.01 -1.20
CA PHE A 259 -15.42 -4.15 -1.52
C PHE A 259 -16.17 -4.65 -0.28
N ARG A 260 -17.35 -4.10 0.00
CA ARG A 260 -18.18 -4.51 1.15
C ARG A 260 -19.42 -5.22 0.61
N CYS A 261 -19.60 -6.50 0.93
CA CYS A 261 -20.71 -7.33 0.47
C CYS A 261 -21.71 -7.55 1.59
N SER A 262 -23.01 -7.42 1.31
CA SER A 262 -24.04 -7.90 2.25
C SER A 262 -23.88 -9.39 2.53
N LEU A 263 -24.16 -9.82 3.77
CA LEU A 263 -24.19 -11.23 4.12
C LEU A 263 -25.26 -11.99 3.31
N PRO A 264 -25.03 -13.26 2.96
CA PRO A 264 -26.08 -14.13 2.43
C PRO A 264 -27.25 -14.25 3.42
N ASN A 265 -28.47 -14.35 2.93
CA ASN A 265 -29.67 -14.59 3.75
C ASN A 265 -29.76 -16.04 4.29
N ILE A 266 -28.75 -16.86 4.04
CA ILE A 266 -28.67 -18.24 4.50
C ILE A 266 -27.43 -18.42 5.36
N THR A 267 -27.52 -19.32 6.33
CA THR A 267 -26.35 -19.74 7.11
C THR A 267 -25.46 -20.62 6.25
N ILE A 268 -24.17 -20.29 6.20
CA ILE A 268 -23.15 -21.07 5.51
C ILE A 268 -22.13 -21.47 6.55
N ASP A 269 -22.11 -22.74 6.96
CA ASP A 269 -21.25 -23.20 8.07
C ASP A 269 -19.82 -23.57 7.64
N THR A 270 -19.64 -23.85 6.35
CA THR A 270 -18.35 -24.26 5.78
C THR A 270 -17.77 -23.14 4.93
N PRO A 271 -16.43 -23.03 4.81
CA PRO A 271 -15.83 -22.10 3.87
C PRO A 271 -16.38 -22.31 2.45
N VAL A 272 -16.80 -21.24 1.79
CA VAL A 272 -17.25 -21.27 0.38
C VAL A 272 -16.48 -20.26 -0.42
N LYS A 273 -16.29 -20.53 -1.71
CA LYS A 273 -15.61 -19.60 -2.60
C LYS A 273 -16.43 -18.32 -2.75
N ILE A 274 -15.74 -17.18 -2.83
CA ILE A 274 -16.38 -15.88 -3.00
C ILE A 274 -15.76 -15.15 -4.19
N TYR A 275 -16.60 -14.58 -5.05
CA TYR A 275 -16.18 -13.84 -6.24
C TYR A 275 -16.79 -12.44 -6.26
N LEU A 276 -16.22 -11.59 -7.12
CA LEU A 276 -16.82 -10.31 -7.50
C LEU A 276 -17.28 -10.42 -8.96
N GLU A 277 -18.57 -10.21 -9.20
CA GLU A 277 -19.20 -10.23 -10.51
C GLU A 277 -19.49 -8.79 -10.94
N ALA A 278 -19.00 -8.36 -12.10
CA ALA A 278 -19.34 -7.07 -12.68
C ALA A 278 -20.68 -7.17 -13.40
N VAL A 279 -21.64 -6.31 -13.00
CA VAL A 279 -22.97 -6.23 -13.59
C VAL A 279 -22.86 -5.59 -14.97
N ALA A 280 -23.39 -6.26 -15.98
CA ALA A 280 -23.48 -5.76 -17.34
C ALA A 280 -24.27 -4.44 -17.42
N THR A 281 -23.69 -3.40 -18.04
CA THR A 281 -24.44 -2.21 -18.48
C THR A 281 -24.52 -2.21 -20.01
N GLY A 282 -25.69 -2.48 -20.58
CA GLY A 282 -25.91 -2.45 -22.03
C GLY A 282 -25.42 -3.72 -22.74
N LYS A 283 -24.51 -3.58 -23.72
CA LYS A 283 -24.03 -4.68 -24.60
C LYS A 283 -22.82 -5.46 -24.06
N GLU A 284 -22.32 -5.14 -22.86
CA GLU A 284 -21.19 -5.86 -22.26
C GLU A 284 -21.66 -7.09 -21.50
N GLU A 285 -20.98 -8.21 -21.64
CA GLU A 285 -21.26 -9.44 -20.88
C GLU A 285 -20.87 -9.27 -19.41
N THR A 286 -21.62 -9.91 -18.52
CA THR A 286 -21.28 -10.06 -17.10
C THR A 286 -19.89 -10.65 -16.97
N LYS A 287 -19.02 -10.00 -16.19
CA LYS A 287 -17.63 -10.42 -16.03
C LYS A 287 -17.30 -10.76 -14.59
N THR A 288 -17.02 -12.03 -14.32
CA THR A 288 -16.54 -12.50 -13.02
C THR A 288 -15.04 -12.21 -12.86
N VAL A 289 -14.65 -11.67 -11.70
CA VAL A 289 -13.25 -11.58 -11.29
C VAL A 289 -12.82 -12.94 -10.74
N PRO A 290 -11.76 -13.58 -11.28
CA PRO A 290 -11.26 -14.84 -10.73
C PRO A 290 -10.91 -14.70 -9.25
N SER A 291 -11.11 -15.76 -8.48
CA SER A 291 -10.93 -15.73 -7.03
C SER A 291 -10.06 -16.86 -6.51
N VAL A 292 -9.19 -16.50 -5.58
CA VAL A 292 -8.52 -17.43 -4.66
C VAL A 292 -9.01 -17.27 -3.22
N ALA A 293 -9.98 -16.38 -3.00
CA ALA A 293 -10.53 -16.05 -1.69
C ALA A 293 -11.73 -16.95 -1.33
N TYR A 294 -11.90 -17.17 -0.04
CA TYR A 294 -13.02 -17.92 0.51
C TYR A 294 -13.71 -17.07 1.58
N TYR A 295 -15.04 -17.05 1.52
CA TYR A 295 -15.84 -16.62 2.64
C TYR A 295 -15.80 -17.71 3.71
N SER A 296 -15.47 -17.30 4.92
CA SER A 296 -15.68 -18.10 6.13
C SER A 296 -16.48 -17.26 7.12
N PRO A 297 -17.45 -17.85 7.83
CA PRO A 297 -18.16 -17.13 8.88
C PRO A 297 -17.18 -16.58 9.92
N LYS A 298 -17.48 -15.40 10.47
CA LYS A 298 -16.73 -14.85 11.59
C LYS A 298 -16.80 -15.85 12.75
N ARG A 299 -15.65 -16.38 13.17
CA ARG A 299 -15.59 -17.21 14.38
C ARG A 299 -15.68 -16.30 15.59
N THR A 300 -16.69 -16.49 16.44
CA THR A 300 -16.75 -15.83 17.75
C THR A 300 -15.52 -16.22 18.55
N LEU A 301 -14.75 -15.24 19.04
CA LEU A 301 -13.66 -15.51 19.97
C LEU A 301 -14.25 -16.20 21.20
N VAL A 302 -13.68 -17.36 21.57
CA VAL A 302 -14.20 -18.20 22.67
C VAL A 302 -14.16 -17.45 24.01
N GLU A 303 -13.30 -16.44 24.14
CA GLU A 303 -13.31 -15.52 25.27
C GLU A 303 -13.21 -14.05 24.83
N PRO A 304 -14.08 -13.16 25.32
CA PRO A 304 -13.92 -11.72 25.14
C PRO A 304 -12.66 -11.26 25.86
N ARG A 305 -11.61 -10.91 25.11
CA ARG A 305 -10.49 -10.15 25.69
C ARG A 305 -10.92 -8.70 25.83
N GLU A 306 -10.54 -8.07 26.94
CA GLU A 306 -10.69 -6.63 27.10
C GLU A 306 -9.97 -5.91 25.95
N LYS A 307 -10.65 -4.93 25.33
CA LYS A 307 -10.07 -4.15 24.24
C LYS A 307 -8.89 -3.35 24.77
N SER A 308 -7.75 -3.46 24.11
CA SER A 308 -6.63 -2.54 24.33
C SER A 308 -7.06 -1.15 23.90
N LEU A 309 -6.83 -0.15 24.75
CA LEU A 309 -7.11 1.24 24.41
C LEU A 309 -6.29 1.67 23.19
N LEU A 310 -5.00 1.34 23.17
CA LEU A 310 -4.05 1.76 22.14
C LEU A 310 -3.30 0.60 21.53
N CYS A 311 -3.46 0.44 20.23
CA CYS A 311 -2.71 -0.49 19.41
C CYS A 311 -1.87 0.24 18.37
N ALA A 312 -0.86 -0.42 17.82
CA ALA A 312 -0.12 0.05 16.66
C ALA A 312 -0.13 -1.02 15.55
N THR A 313 -0.20 -0.57 14.30
CA THR A 313 -0.14 -1.45 13.13
C THR A 313 0.81 -0.89 12.08
N THR A 314 1.43 -1.80 11.34
CA THR A 314 2.32 -1.47 10.23
C THR A 314 2.49 -2.66 9.29
N MET A 315 2.95 -2.40 8.07
CA MET A 315 3.28 -3.44 7.10
C MET A 315 4.78 -3.45 6.82
N VAL A 316 5.40 -4.62 6.96
CA VAL A 316 6.86 -4.74 7.01
C VAL A 316 7.41 -5.77 6.03
N TYR A 317 8.65 -5.55 5.61
CA TYR A 317 9.45 -6.54 4.89
C TYR A 317 10.91 -6.35 5.32
N ASN A 318 11.50 -7.37 5.92
CA ASN A 318 12.89 -7.41 6.38
C ASN A 318 13.26 -6.27 7.36
N VAL A 319 12.56 -6.24 8.49
CA VAL A 319 12.71 -5.18 9.51
C VAL A 319 13.17 -5.68 10.87
N ALA A 320 13.64 -6.93 10.99
CA ALA A 320 13.99 -7.56 12.25
C ALA A 320 14.92 -6.68 13.10
N LYS A 321 15.90 -6.04 12.46
CA LYS A 321 16.86 -5.13 13.11
C LYS A 321 16.25 -3.87 13.73
N TYR A 322 15.10 -3.41 13.24
CA TYR A 322 14.44 -2.16 13.70
C TYR A 322 13.34 -2.44 14.72
N LEU A 323 12.67 -3.59 14.60
CA LEU A 323 11.42 -3.87 15.29
C LEU A 323 11.55 -3.76 16.82
N ARG A 324 12.67 -4.22 17.38
CA ARG A 324 12.87 -4.23 18.82
C ARG A 324 12.93 -2.83 19.42
N GLU A 325 13.69 -1.91 18.82
CA GLU A 325 13.73 -0.50 19.24
C GLU A 325 12.34 0.13 19.15
N TRP A 326 11.64 -0.09 18.03
CA TRP A 326 10.33 0.50 17.78
C TRP A 326 9.25 0.01 18.75
N VAL A 327 9.17 -1.30 19.01
CA VAL A 327 8.21 -1.89 19.96
C VAL A 327 8.51 -1.43 21.38
N MET A 328 9.76 -1.51 21.84
CA MET A 328 10.12 -1.14 23.21
C MET A 328 9.83 0.33 23.49
N TYR A 329 10.14 1.21 22.53
CA TYR A 329 9.85 2.64 22.66
C TYR A 329 8.36 2.92 22.74
N HIS A 330 7.58 2.45 21.75
CA HIS A 330 6.14 2.75 21.68
C HIS A 330 5.34 2.08 22.80
N ALA A 331 5.79 0.92 23.29
CA ALA A 331 5.18 0.27 24.45
C ALA A 331 5.36 1.12 25.72
N ALA A 332 6.56 1.68 25.92
CA ALA A 332 6.85 2.48 27.11
C ALA A 332 6.03 3.78 27.19
N ILE A 333 5.60 4.32 26.05
CA ILE A 333 4.76 5.53 25.99
C ILE A 333 3.25 5.24 25.90
N GLY A 334 2.84 3.96 25.94
CA GLY A 334 1.44 3.57 26.13
C GLY A 334 0.80 2.69 25.04
N ILE A 335 1.52 2.24 24.01
CA ILE A 335 0.97 1.22 23.09
C ILE A 335 0.93 -0.13 23.81
N GLN A 336 -0.24 -0.75 23.81
CA GLN A 336 -0.48 -2.00 24.55
C GLN A 336 -0.35 -3.24 23.66
N ARG A 337 -0.64 -3.11 22.36
CA ARG A 337 -0.62 -4.22 21.40
C ARG A 337 -0.11 -3.78 20.03
N PHE A 338 0.66 -4.66 19.39
CA PHE A 338 1.23 -4.44 18.06
C PHE A 338 0.72 -5.49 17.09
N ILE A 339 0.13 -5.06 15.98
CA ILE A 339 -0.33 -5.94 14.90
C ILE A 339 0.56 -5.69 13.68
N ILE A 340 1.51 -6.57 13.43
CA ILE A 340 2.53 -6.41 12.40
C ILE A 340 2.19 -7.25 11.18
N TYR A 341 1.88 -6.59 10.06
CA TYR A 341 1.61 -7.25 8.78
C TYR A 341 2.93 -7.55 8.06
N ASP A 342 3.35 -8.81 8.06
CA ASP A 342 4.59 -9.27 7.46
C ASP A 342 4.39 -9.60 5.96
N ASN A 343 4.98 -8.82 5.06
CA ASN A 343 4.87 -8.99 3.61
C ASN A 343 5.84 -10.05 3.05
N GLY A 344 6.05 -11.12 3.82
CA GLY A 344 6.90 -12.25 3.48
C GLY A 344 8.38 -11.94 3.67
N SER A 345 8.75 -11.49 4.87
CA SER A 345 10.14 -11.25 5.27
C SER A 345 10.97 -12.53 5.24
N ASP A 346 12.25 -12.37 4.95
CA ASP A 346 13.27 -13.44 4.87
C ASP A 346 14.40 -13.28 5.90
N ASP A 347 14.31 -12.28 6.78
CA ASP A 347 15.20 -12.06 7.91
C ASP A 347 14.68 -12.71 9.21
N GLU A 348 15.34 -12.43 10.33
CA GLU A 348 15.07 -13.04 11.64
C GLU A 348 13.81 -12.48 12.34
N LEU A 349 12.84 -11.94 11.59
CA LEU A 349 11.65 -11.27 12.14
C LEU A 349 10.88 -12.17 13.11
N ASN A 350 10.77 -13.48 12.81
CA ASN A 350 10.11 -14.45 13.67
C ASN A 350 10.78 -14.57 15.04
N ASP A 351 12.11 -14.60 15.07
CA ASP A 351 12.87 -14.74 16.31
C ASP A 351 12.78 -13.46 17.14
N VAL A 352 12.79 -12.29 16.49
CA VAL A 352 12.60 -11.00 17.16
C VAL A 352 11.19 -10.90 17.78
N VAL A 353 10.14 -11.27 17.05
CA VAL A 353 8.76 -11.29 17.56
C VAL A 353 8.64 -12.26 18.74
N LYS A 354 9.20 -13.47 18.64
CA LYS A 354 9.22 -14.45 19.73
C LYS A 354 9.94 -13.91 20.97
N GLY A 355 11.09 -13.25 20.77
CA GLY A 355 11.84 -12.61 21.85
C GLY A 355 11.04 -11.50 22.54
N LEU A 356 10.41 -10.61 21.78
CA LEU A 356 9.54 -9.56 22.32
C LEU A 356 8.37 -10.13 23.12
N ASN A 357 7.70 -11.17 22.61
CA ASN A 357 6.61 -11.83 23.33
C ASN A 357 7.09 -12.53 24.62
N SER A 358 8.29 -13.12 24.63
CA SER A 358 8.88 -13.69 25.85
C SER A 358 9.16 -12.64 26.93
N GLU A 359 9.38 -11.40 26.51
CA GLU A 359 9.56 -10.21 27.36
C GLU A 359 8.24 -9.50 27.70
N LYS A 360 7.10 -10.14 27.43
CA LYS A 360 5.75 -9.65 27.76
C LYS A 360 5.25 -8.47 26.93
N TYR A 361 5.89 -8.15 25.81
CA TYR A 361 5.26 -7.29 24.80
C TYR A 361 4.20 -8.07 24.03
N ASP A 362 3.03 -7.48 23.77
CA ASP A 362 1.97 -8.13 22.98
C ASP A 362 2.15 -7.82 21.49
N VAL A 363 2.90 -8.68 20.79
CA VAL A 363 3.21 -8.54 19.37
C VAL A 363 2.60 -9.69 18.57
N ILE A 364 1.59 -9.35 17.77
CA ILE A 364 0.90 -10.24 16.85
C ILE A 364 1.49 -10.05 15.45
N LYS A 365 2.09 -11.09 14.90
CA LYS A 365 2.54 -11.10 13.51
C LYS A 365 1.45 -11.71 12.63
N VAL A 366 0.94 -10.93 11.68
CA VAL A 366 0.00 -11.39 10.65
C VAL A 366 0.77 -11.56 9.35
N LEU A 367 0.82 -12.78 8.82
CA LEU A 367 1.41 -12.97 7.49
C LEU A 367 0.49 -12.36 6.43
N TRP A 368 1.02 -11.40 5.66
CA TRP A 368 0.33 -10.72 4.57
C TRP A 368 1.08 -10.93 3.26
N ILE A 369 0.93 -12.11 2.64
CA ILE A 369 1.75 -12.48 1.47
C ILE A 369 1.47 -11.64 0.21
N TRP A 370 0.37 -10.90 0.20
CA TRP A 370 -0.17 -10.19 -0.95
C TRP A 370 0.70 -8.98 -1.35
N PRO A 371 1.40 -9.00 -2.49
CA PRO A 371 2.32 -7.92 -2.85
C PRO A 371 1.56 -6.68 -3.36
N LYS A 372 2.05 -5.46 -3.05
CA LYS A 372 1.48 -4.20 -3.55
C LYS A 372 0.02 -3.99 -3.10
N THR A 373 -0.27 -4.19 -1.81
CA THR A 373 -1.62 -4.11 -1.23
C THR A 373 -1.61 -3.47 0.16
N GLN A 374 -0.72 -2.49 0.41
CA GLN A 374 -0.60 -1.85 1.73
C GLN A 374 -1.93 -1.24 2.20
N GLU A 375 -2.61 -0.53 1.30
CA GLU A 375 -3.89 0.11 1.57
C GLU A 375 -4.94 -0.94 1.97
N ALA A 376 -5.09 -2.01 1.18
CA ALA A 376 -5.98 -3.13 1.51
C ALA A 376 -5.60 -3.83 2.83
N GLY A 377 -4.30 -3.98 3.11
CA GLY A 377 -3.79 -4.56 4.35
C GLY A 377 -4.11 -3.70 5.57
N PHE A 378 -4.10 -2.37 5.45
CA PHE A 378 -4.51 -1.48 6.52
C PHE A 378 -6.02 -1.40 6.69
N SER A 379 -6.81 -1.46 5.61
CA SER A 379 -8.26 -1.66 5.71
C SER A 379 -8.59 -2.99 6.41
N HIS A 380 -7.86 -4.06 6.08
CA HIS A 380 -7.97 -5.35 6.77
C HIS A 380 -7.58 -5.23 8.25
N ALA A 381 -6.48 -4.53 8.57
CA ALA A 381 -6.05 -4.30 9.96
C ALA A 381 -7.07 -3.53 10.78
N ALA A 382 -7.75 -2.53 10.19
CA ALA A 382 -8.82 -1.79 10.85
C ALA A 382 -9.98 -2.73 11.24
N VAL A 383 -10.39 -3.63 10.34
CA VAL A 383 -11.45 -4.61 10.60
C VAL A 383 -11.02 -5.64 11.64
N TYR A 384 -9.86 -6.27 11.41
CA TYR A 384 -9.31 -7.30 12.29
C TYR A 384 -9.04 -6.78 13.71
N GLY A 385 -8.54 -5.55 13.83
CA GLY A 385 -8.24 -4.92 15.11
C GLY A 385 -9.46 -4.34 15.83
N ASN A 386 -10.59 -4.11 15.15
CA ASN A 386 -11.75 -3.42 15.72
C ASN A 386 -12.31 -4.10 16.98
N ASP A 387 -12.19 -5.42 17.05
CA ASP A 387 -12.68 -6.21 18.19
C ASP A 387 -11.73 -6.20 19.39
N THR A 388 -10.46 -5.79 19.20
CA THR A 388 -9.41 -5.90 20.22
C THR A 388 -8.71 -4.58 20.54
N CYS A 389 -9.00 -3.53 19.79
CA CYS A 389 -8.36 -2.22 19.88
C CYS A 389 -9.40 -1.09 19.81
N THR A 390 -9.24 -0.05 20.61
CA THR A 390 -10.09 1.17 20.52
C THR A 390 -9.48 2.17 19.55
N TRP A 391 -8.21 2.51 19.76
CA TRP A 391 -7.40 3.35 18.89
C TRP A 391 -6.28 2.55 18.24
N MET A 392 -5.98 2.86 16.99
CA MET A 392 -4.90 2.23 16.24
C MET A 392 -3.99 3.29 15.62
N MET A 393 -2.71 3.21 15.95
CA MET A 393 -1.63 4.02 15.40
C MET A 393 -1.10 3.39 14.11
N TYR A 394 -1.08 4.15 13.03
CA TYR A 394 -0.58 3.71 11.71
C TYR A 394 0.77 4.39 11.41
N LEU A 395 1.87 3.78 11.89
CA LEU A 395 3.24 4.27 11.72
C LEU A 395 4.16 3.19 11.15
N ASP A 396 5.13 3.57 10.33
CA ASP A 396 6.18 2.67 9.85
C ASP A 396 7.22 2.40 10.95
N VAL A 397 8.00 1.32 10.82
CA VAL A 397 8.97 0.90 11.87
C VAL A 397 10.12 1.89 12.08
N ASP A 398 10.34 2.78 11.11
CA ASP A 398 11.32 3.86 11.14
C ASP A 398 10.68 5.20 11.59
N GLU A 399 9.49 5.18 12.16
CA GLU A 399 8.72 6.35 12.58
C GLU A 399 8.39 6.31 14.07
N PHE A 400 8.77 7.36 14.78
CA PHE A 400 8.69 7.45 16.24
C PHE A 400 7.84 8.64 16.65
N LEU A 401 6.70 8.38 17.29
CA LEU A 401 5.86 9.42 17.87
C LEU A 401 6.58 10.07 19.05
N PHE A 402 6.64 11.39 19.08
CA PHE A 402 7.38 12.18 20.06
C PHE A 402 6.60 13.44 20.43
N SER A 403 6.66 13.86 21.69
CA SER A 403 6.19 15.18 22.14
C SER A 403 7.35 15.95 22.76
N PRO A 404 7.59 17.21 22.35
CA PRO A 404 8.55 18.09 23.02
C PRO A 404 8.27 18.26 24.53
N ALA A 405 7.02 18.12 24.97
CA ALA A 405 6.65 18.17 26.38
C ALA A 405 7.26 17.03 27.22
N TRP A 406 7.72 15.95 26.59
CA TRP A 406 8.30 14.79 27.29
C TRP A 406 9.77 14.99 27.68
N ASP A 407 10.44 16.04 27.20
CA ASP A 407 11.89 16.26 27.42
C ASP A 407 12.27 16.24 28.93
N LYS A 408 11.39 16.77 29.78
CA LYS A 408 11.59 16.86 31.24
C LYS A 408 11.26 15.57 32.00
N GLN A 409 10.67 14.55 31.36
CA GLN A 409 10.20 13.34 32.03
C GLN A 409 11.36 12.39 32.34
N SER A 410 11.59 12.07 33.62
CA SER A 410 12.70 11.20 34.03
C SER A 410 12.52 9.76 33.55
N GLN A 411 11.28 9.28 33.46
CA GLN A 411 10.89 7.94 33.02
C GLN A 411 9.72 8.01 32.04
N PRO A 412 9.57 7.00 31.14
CA PRO A 412 8.40 6.90 30.28
C PRO A 412 7.17 6.46 31.10
N SER A 413 5.97 6.72 30.57
CA SER A 413 4.70 6.35 31.20
C SER A 413 3.67 5.94 30.14
N ASP A 414 2.83 4.99 30.49
CA ASP A 414 1.72 4.50 29.65
C ASP A 414 0.62 5.54 29.37
N GLN A 415 0.63 6.68 30.07
CA GLN A 415 -0.28 7.80 29.85
C GLN A 415 0.21 8.79 28.79
N MET A 416 1.47 8.69 28.32
CA MET A 416 2.07 9.69 27.44
C MET A 416 1.37 9.83 26.10
N ILE A 417 1.03 8.73 25.42
CA ILE A 417 0.24 8.81 24.18
C ILE A 417 -1.19 9.26 24.48
N ARG A 418 -1.77 8.85 25.63
CA ARG A 418 -3.15 9.21 25.98
C ARG A 418 -3.35 10.71 26.09
N SER A 419 -2.34 11.47 26.56
CA SER A 419 -2.41 12.94 26.59
C SER A 419 -2.45 13.59 25.20
N LEU A 420 -2.14 12.86 24.13
CA LEU A 420 -2.22 13.34 22.75
C LEU A 420 -3.59 13.03 22.09
N LEU A 421 -4.39 12.17 22.73
CA LEU A 421 -5.70 11.76 22.24
C LEU A 421 -6.80 12.69 22.78
N PRO A 422 -7.90 12.84 22.03
CA PRO A 422 -9.05 13.59 22.51
C PRO A 422 -9.75 12.86 23.66
N SER A 423 -10.59 13.57 24.42
CA SER A 423 -11.48 12.95 25.40
C SER A 423 -12.52 12.07 24.71
N ASP A 424 -13.09 11.10 25.43
CA ASP A 424 -14.06 10.15 24.87
C ASP A 424 -15.36 10.81 24.37
N GLN A 425 -15.72 11.97 24.93
CA GLN A 425 -16.86 12.79 24.54
C GLN A 425 -16.62 13.62 23.27
N SER A 426 -15.37 13.69 22.79
CA SER A 426 -15.03 14.39 21.57
C SER A 426 -15.49 13.62 20.33
N MET A 427 -15.92 14.36 19.31
CA MET A 427 -16.18 13.82 17.97
C MET A 427 -14.90 13.62 17.15
N ILE A 428 -13.71 13.77 17.73
CA ILE A 428 -12.46 13.54 17.00
C ILE A 428 -12.22 12.02 16.88
N GLY A 429 -12.31 11.50 15.66
CA GLY A 429 -12.03 10.11 15.32
C GLY A 429 -10.60 9.85 14.84
N GLN A 430 -9.85 10.90 14.50
CA GLN A 430 -8.47 10.77 14.01
C GLN A 430 -7.61 11.95 14.47
N VAL A 431 -6.44 11.65 15.04
CA VAL A 431 -5.40 12.65 15.35
C VAL A 431 -4.23 12.43 14.42
N SER A 432 -3.89 13.47 13.66
CA SER A 432 -2.79 13.47 12.71
C SER A 432 -1.59 14.24 13.24
N PHE A 433 -0.37 13.79 12.95
CA PHE A 433 0.88 14.36 13.40
C PHE A 433 1.77 14.63 12.20
N LYS A 434 2.35 15.83 12.11
CA LYS A 434 3.37 16.14 11.10
C LYS A 434 4.61 15.30 11.31
N SER A 435 5.41 15.15 10.26
CA SER A 435 6.62 14.35 10.33
C SER A 435 7.88 15.16 10.05
N HIS A 436 8.89 14.98 10.91
CA HIS A 436 10.26 15.43 10.71
C HIS A 436 11.06 14.33 10.00
N GLU A 437 11.65 14.64 8.83
CA GLU A 437 12.44 13.67 8.07
C GLU A 437 13.93 13.70 8.47
N PHE A 438 14.40 12.63 9.12
CA PHE A 438 15.79 12.48 9.56
C PHE A 438 16.70 11.88 8.47
N GLY A 439 17.94 12.37 8.48
CA GLY A 439 19.05 12.01 7.59
C GLY A 439 20.13 11.14 8.23
N PRO A 440 21.13 10.70 7.45
CA PRO A 440 22.12 9.73 7.89
C PRO A 440 23.04 10.23 9.01
N SER A 441 23.15 11.54 9.23
CA SER A 441 23.86 12.10 10.39
C SER A 441 25.33 11.64 10.51
N ASN A 442 26.04 11.66 9.38
CA ASN A 442 27.42 11.18 9.21
C ASN A 442 27.60 9.66 9.41
N GLN A 443 26.50 8.89 9.50
CA GLN A 443 26.55 7.44 9.60
C GLN A 443 26.63 6.81 8.21
N THR A 444 27.57 5.88 8.05
CA THR A 444 27.73 5.07 6.82
C THR A 444 27.13 3.67 6.96
N LYS A 445 26.74 3.28 8.18
CA LYS A 445 26.13 1.99 8.52
C LYS A 445 24.97 2.20 9.50
N HIS A 446 24.14 1.17 9.66
CA HIS A 446 23.10 1.19 10.69
C HIS A 446 23.74 1.43 12.08
N PRO A 447 23.29 2.43 12.85
CA PRO A 447 23.86 2.72 14.16
C PRO A 447 23.61 1.57 15.12
N ARG A 448 24.65 1.09 15.80
CA ARG A 448 24.50 0.02 16.80
C ARG A 448 23.45 0.36 17.85
N GLY A 449 23.34 1.63 18.25
CA GLY A 449 22.40 2.10 19.27
C GLY A 449 20.95 2.23 18.79
N GLY A 450 20.63 1.88 17.54
CA GLY A 450 19.33 2.11 16.95
C GLY A 450 19.23 3.47 16.24
N VAL A 451 18.13 3.65 15.49
CA VAL A 451 17.90 4.82 14.65
C VAL A 451 17.80 6.10 15.48
N THR A 452 17.19 6.02 16.67
CA THR A 452 17.02 7.17 17.57
C THR A 452 18.34 7.67 18.16
N GLN A 453 19.36 6.81 18.23
CA GLN A 453 20.66 7.14 18.81
C GLN A 453 21.68 7.63 17.76
N GLY A 454 21.59 7.14 16.52
CA GLY A 454 22.57 7.45 15.49
C GLY A 454 22.15 8.53 14.50
N TYR A 455 20.85 8.70 14.25
CA TYR A 455 20.34 9.69 13.31
C TYR A 455 19.78 10.91 14.08
N THR A 456 20.47 12.04 14.00
CA THR A 456 20.17 13.28 14.74
C THR A 456 20.15 14.53 13.86
N CYS A 457 20.37 14.37 12.57
CA CYS A 457 20.22 15.40 11.55
C CYS A 457 18.86 15.23 10.89
N ARG A 458 18.15 16.32 10.64
CA ARG A 458 16.88 16.30 9.91
C ARG A 458 16.77 17.49 8.97
N ARG A 459 15.82 17.37 8.04
CA ARG A 459 15.35 18.49 7.23
C ARG A 459 14.59 19.50 8.08
N GLU A 460 14.64 20.77 7.67
CA GLU A 460 13.91 21.86 8.32
C GLU A 460 12.40 21.77 8.06
N GLU A 461 12.01 21.44 6.82
CA GLU A 461 10.61 21.31 6.41
C GLU A 461 9.90 20.13 7.08
N ASP A 462 8.73 20.42 7.64
CA ASP A 462 7.75 19.40 8.01
C ASP A 462 7.18 18.73 6.75
N GLN A 463 6.93 17.43 6.85
CA GLN A 463 6.37 16.62 5.77
C GLN A 463 5.07 15.93 6.22
N ARG A 464 4.64 14.96 5.41
CA ARG A 464 3.40 14.18 5.49
C ARG A 464 2.89 13.95 6.92
N HIS A 465 1.57 13.93 7.04
CA HIS A 465 0.92 13.55 8.28
C HIS A 465 0.88 12.02 8.45
N LYS A 466 0.89 11.59 9.71
CA LYS A 466 0.62 10.23 10.19
C LYS A 466 -0.49 10.27 11.20
N SER A 467 -1.21 9.17 11.45
CA SER A 467 -2.33 9.26 12.38
C SER A 467 -2.51 8.10 13.36
N ILE A 468 -3.21 8.44 14.45
CA ILE A 468 -3.87 7.51 15.35
C ILE A 468 -5.37 7.65 15.12
N VAL A 469 -6.03 6.53 14.86
CA VAL A 469 -7.43 6.48 14.44
C VAL A 469 -8.26 5.68 15.43
N ARG A 470 -9.41 6.20 15.83
CA ARG A 470 -10.41 5.47 16.60
C ARG A 470 -11.13 4.52 15.65
N LEU A 471 -11.02 3.21 15.86
CA LEU A 471 -11.51 2.23 14.89
C LEU A 471 -13.03 2.30 14.70
N SER A 472 -13.78 2.63 15.76
CA SER A 472 -15.23 2.84 15.68
C SER A 472 -15.64 4.05 14.83
N ALA A 473 -14.72 4.99 14.56
CA ALA A 473 -14.95 6.18 13.75
C ALA A 473 -14.65 5.99 12.26
N VAL A 474 -13.98 4.90 11.88
CA VAL A 474 -13.66 4.59 10.48
C VAL A 474 -14.95 4.39 9.68
N GLU A 475 -15.02 4.99 8.50
CA GLU A 475 -16.21 4.89 7.65
C GLU A 475 -16.42 3.50 7.05
N HIS A 476 -17.65 3.21 6.62
CA HIS A 476 -18.05 1.93 6.05
C HIS A 476 -17.20 1.47 4.86
N SER A 477 -16.65 2.39 4.07
CA SER A 477 -15.86 2.04 2.87
C SER A 477 -14.47 1.49 3.20
N LEU A 478 -13.97 1.74 4.42
CA LEU A 478 -12.59 1.50 4.84
C LEU A 478 -11.54 2.21 3.95
N TYR A 479 -11.92 3.30 3.27
CA TYR A 479 -11.00 4.11 2.48
C TYR A 479 -9.79 4.51 3.32
N THR A 480 -8.60 4.29 2.76
CA THR A 480 -7.36 4.68 3.41
C THR A 480 -6.36 5.30 2.44
N ALA A 481 -5.67 6.33 2.92
CA ALA A 481 -4.48 6.90 2.31
C ALA A 481 -3.23 6.50 3.13
N ILE A 482 -3.12 5.18 3.40
CA ILE A 482 -2.07 4.52 4.19
C ILE A 482 -2.14 4.91 5.67
N HIS A 483 -1.85 6.15 6.01
CA HIS A 483 -1.81 6.62 7.41
C HIS A 483 -3.03 7.46 7.78
N HIS A 484 -4.06 7.52 6.94
CA HIS A 484 -5.29 8.27 7.18
C HIS A 484 -6.49 7.49 6.68
N PHE A 485 -7.59 7.55 7.41
CA PHE A 485 -8.83 6.87 7.05
C PHE A 485 -9.94 7.88 6.74
N GLY A 486 -10.85 7.48 5.86
CA GLY A 486 -12.17 8.10 5.79
C GLY A 486 -12.89 7.87 7.13
N LEU A 487 -13.57 8.91 7.63
CA LEU A 487 -14.31 8.86 8.89
C LEU A 487 -15.81 8.96 8.63
N LYS A 488 -16.61 8.37 9.52
CA LYS A 488 -18.07 8.55 9.50
C LYS A 488 -18.41 10.03 9.70
N ARG A 489 -19.57 10.46 9.20
CA ARG A 489 -19.94 11.89 9.08
C ARG A 489 -19.99 12.63 10.41
N GLU A 490 -20.25 11.93 11.49
CA GLU A 490 -20.30 12.45 12.85
C GLU A 490 -18.91 12.65 13.48
N TYR A 491 -17.85 12.12 12.87
CA TYR A 491 -16.49 12.25 13.37
C TYR A 491 -15.65 13.23 12.54
N GLU A 492 -14.75 13.92 13.24
CA GLU A 492 -13.80 14.86 12.68
C GLU A 492 -12.36 14.35 12.86
N TRP A 493 -11.43 14.97 12.13
CA TRP A 493 -10.00 14.76 12.30
C TRP A 493 -9.32 16.07 12.67
N ARG A 494 -8.24 16.00 13.46
CA ARG A 494 -7.39 17.16 13.78
C ARG A 494 -5.93 16.89 13.41
N VAL A 495 -5.18 17.95 13.16
CA VAL A 495 -3.71 17.92 13.14
C VAL A 495 -3.21 18.45 14.47
N ALA A 496 -2.33 17.70 15.14
CA ALA A 496 -1.63 18.18 16.33
C ALA A 496 -0.56 19.20 15.94
N ASP A 497 -0.45 20.27 16.72
CA ASP A 497 0.68 21.19 16.63
C ASP A 497 1.99 20.46 16.93
N THR A 498 3.07 20.83 16.25
CA THR A 498 4.39 20.19 16.37
C THR A 498 4.99 20.31 17.77
N GLU A 499 4.58 21.33 18.54
CA GLU A 499 4.96 21.51 19.95
C GLU A 499 4.20 20.55 20.88
N VAL A 500 3.05 20.02 20.44
CA VAL A 500 2.24 19.06 21.17
C VAL A 500 2.66 17.63 20.82
N GLY A 501 2.81 17.33 19.53
CA GLY A 501 3.20 16.00 19.06
C GLY A 501 3.65 15.99 17.61
N VAL A 502 4.69 15.20 17.34
CA VAL A 502 5.32 15.08 16.02
C VAL A 502 5.84 13.66 15.81
N VAL A 503 5.96 13.22 14.56
CA VAL A 503 6.58 11.94 14.21
C VAL A 503 7.98 12.16 13.67
N ASN A 504 8.98 11.65 14.38
CA ASN A 504 10.35 11.58 13.86
C ASN A 504 10.44 10.39 12.89
N HIS A 505 10.57 10.66 11.61
CA HIS A 505 10.67 9.66 10.56
C HIS A 505 12.12 9.55 10.09
N TYR A 506 12.76 8.42 10.39
CA TYR A 506 14.12 8.08 10.01
C TYR A 506 14.19 7.64 8.55
N LYS A 507 13.73 8.52 7.66
CA LYS A 507 13.47 8.26 6.24
C LYS A 507 14.73 8.00 5.44
N TYR A 508 15.77 8.82 5.65
CA TYR A 508 17.03 8.80 4.90
C TYR A 508 18.14 8.23 5.77
N GLN A 509 18.08 6.92 5.99
CA GLN A 509 19.08 6.19 6.76
C GLN A 509 20.43 6.10 6.04
N ALA A 510 21.46 5.57 6.72
CA ALA A 510 22.73 5.21 6.10
C ALA A 510 22.52 4.43 4.79
N TRP A 511 23.36 4.65 3.78
CA TRP A 511 23.09 4.17 2.42
C TRP A 511 22.86 2.66 2.33
N GLN A 512 23.63 1.88 3.11
CA GLN A 512 23.49 0.43 3.16
C GLN A 512 22.07 -0.02 3.53
N GLU A 513 21.36 0.77 4.33
CA GLU A 513 19.97 0.55 4.70
C GLU A 513 19.01 1.15 3.69
N PHE A 514 19.25 2.39 3.29
CA PHE A 514 18.36 3.10 2.36
C PHE A 514 18.21 2.35 1.03
N LYS A 515 19.28 1.76 0.50
CA LYS A 515 19.25 1.03 -0.78
C LYS A 515 18.28 -0.17 -0.77
N ALA A 516 17.88 -0.68 0.39
CA ALA A 516 16.87 -1.73 0.48
C ALA A 516 15.51 -1.29 -0.08
N LYS A 517 15.18 0.01 -0.02
CA LYS A 517 13.96 0.59 -0.61
C LYS A 517 13.87 0.38 -2.14
N PHE A 518 14.98 0.09 -2.83
CA PHE A 518 15.00 -0.22 -4.27
C PHE A 518 14.58 -1.66 -4.59
N LYS A 519 14.61 -2.57 -3.61
CA LYS A 519 14.28 -3.99 -3.84
C LYS A 519 12.77 -4.21 -3.94
N ARG A 520 12.00 -3.62 -3.02
CA ARG A 520 10.57 -3.88 -2.88
C ARG A 520 9.86 -2.69 -2.23
N ARG A 521 8.68 -2.34 -2.74
CA ARG A 521 7.73 -1.41 -2.10
C ARG A 521 6.39 -2.12 -1.88
N VAL A 522 5.73 -1.82 -0.77
CA VAL A 522 4.47 -2.47 -0.37
C VAL A 522 3.20 -1.73 -0.77
N SER A 523 3.22 -0.41 -0.94
CA SER A 523 2.04 0.38 -1.40
C SER A 523 1.60 -0.04 -2.81
N ALA A 524 0.28 -0.11 -3.00
CA ALA A 524 -0.35 -0.43 -4.28
C ALA A 524 -0.12 0.67 -5.33
N TYR A 525 -0.08 1.93 -4.90
CA TYR A 525 -0.09 3.10 -5.79
C TYR A 525 1.27 3.76 -5.95
N VAL A 526 2.26 3.38 -5.15
CA VAL A 526 3.62 3.93 -5.27
C VAL A 526 4.48 3.08 -6.21
N VAL A 527 4.97 3.76 -7.24
CA VAL A 527 5.88 3.21 -8.25
C VAL A 527 7.18 2.74 -7.60
N ASP A 528 7.69 1.58 -8.04
CA ASP A 528 9.03 1.12 -7.68
C ASP A 528 10.12 2.11 -8.13
N TRP A 529 11.14 2.28 -7.30
CA TRP A 529 12.24 3.21 -7.56
C TRP A 529 12.97 2.95 -8.86
N THR A 530 13.01 1.69 -9.28
CA THR A 530 13.69 1.22 -10.50
C THR A 530 12.95 1.59 -11.78
N ARG A 531 11.68 1.98 -11.72
CA ARG A 531 10.90 2.36 -12.90
C ARG A 531 11.06 3.83 -13.22
N VAL A 532 11.26 4.14 -14.49
CA VAL A 532 11.37 5.51 -15.03
C VAL A 532 9.98 6.13 -15.17
N SER A 533 9.29 6.32 -14.06
CA SER A 533 7.97 6.97 -14.03
C SER A 533 7.80 7.83 -12.80
N ASN A 534 7.17 8.99 -12.98
CA ASN A 534 6.94 10.02 -11.97
C ASN A 534 8.23 10.41 -11.18
N PRO A 535 9.28 10.90 -11.85
CA PRO A 535 10.55 11.26 -11.21
C PRO A 535 10.44 12.40 -10.20
N LYS A 536 9.42 13.27 -10.34
CA LYS A 536 9.16 14.41 -9.46
C LYS A 536 8.27 14.07 -8.25
N SER A 537 7.94 12.80 -8.03
CA SER A 537 7.10 12.40 -6.89
C SER A 537 7.74 12.77 -5.55
N ARG A 538 6.93 13.24 -4.59
CA ARG A 538 7.34 13.43 -3.18
C ARG A 538 7.72 12.11 -2.48
N ASP A 539 7.33 10.97 -3.06
CA ASP A 539 7.77 9.64 -2.61
C ASP A 539 9.21 9.29 -3.01
N ARG A 540 9.84 10.10 -3.86
CA ARG A 540 11.23 9.95 -4.27
C ARG A 540 12.14 10.89 -3.50
N THR A 541 13.37 10.46 -3.31
CA THR A 541 14.42 11.22 -2.66
C THR A 541 14.91 12.26 -3.67
N PRO A 542 14.95 13.53 -3.30
CA PRO A 542 15.49 14.58 -4.18
C PRO A 542 16.91 14.23 -4.65
N GLY A 543 17.14 14.34 -5.96
CA GLY A 543 18.45 14.07 -6.57
C GLY A 543 18.84 12.60 -6.70
N LEU A 544 17.96 11.64 -6.39
CA LEU A 544 18.25 10.21 -6.54
C LEU A 544 17.66 9.63 -7.83
N GLY A 545 18.49 8.89 -8.57
CA GLY A 545 18.09 8.23 -9.81
C GLY A 545 17.29 6.93 -9.59
N PHE A 546 17.27 6.08 -10.63
CA PHE A 546 16.51 4.82 -10.66
C PHE A 546 17.34 3.58 -10.33
N LYS A 547 18.63 3.77 -9.99
CA LYS A 547 19.55 2.69 -9.65
C LYS A 547 20.01 2.83 -8.20
N PRO A 548 20.26 1.71 -7.49
CA PRO A 548 20.77 1.74 -6.13
C PRO A 548 22.28 2.05 -6.12
N VAL A 549 22.65 3.26 -6.55
CA VAL A 549 24.03 3.79 -6.48
C VAL A 549 24.09 4.87 -5.41
N GLU A 550 25.09 4.79 -4.54
CA GLU A 550 25.27 5.75 -3.45
C GLU A 550 25.57 7.15 -4.01
N PRO A 551 24.78 8.17 -3.67
CA PRO A 551 25.10 9.54 -4.04
C PRO A 551 26.35 10.03 -3.31
N GLU A 552 27.14 10.86 -3.98
CA GLU A 552 28.27 11.54 -3.36
C GLU A 552 27.82 12.31 -2.10
N GLY A 553 28.59 12.13 -1.02
CA GLY A 553 28.33 12.77 0.26
C GLY A 553 27.05 12.34 0.97
N TRP A 554 26.42 11.20 0.62
CA TRP A 554 25.13 10.74 1.20
C TRP A 554 25.08 10.86 2.73
N ALA A 555 26.15 10.44 3.42
CA ALA A 555 26.24 10.47 4.89
C ALA A 555 26.01 11.88 5.50
N HIS A 556 26.30 12.95 4.75
CA HIS A 556 26.20 14.34 5.20
C HIS A 556 24.89 15.03 4.72
N LYS A 557 24.05 14.35 3.94
CA LYS A 557 22.81 14.94 3.40
C LYS A 557 21.70 15.02 4.47
N PHE A 558 20.73 15.91 4.23
CA PHE A 558 19.53 16.07 5.05
C PHE A 558 19.85 16.43 6.52
N CYS A 559 20.82 17.34 6.71
CA CYS A 559 21.26 17.84 8.01
C CYS A 559 21.13 19.37 8.12
N GLU A 560 19.95 19.88 7.80
CA GLU A 560 19.60 21.29 7.94
C GLU A 560 19.42 21.66 9.42
N VAL A 561 18.85 20.77 10.23
CA VAL A 561 18.65 20.94 11.68
C VAL A 561 19.25 19.77 12.44
N LYS A 562 20.04 20.07 13.49
CA LYS A 562 20.52 19.08 14.46
C LYS A 562 19.50 18.94 15.59
N ASP A 563 18.84 17.79 15.66
CA ASP A 563 17.80 17.48 16.64
C ASP A 563 18.23 16.32 17.54
N LEU A 564 18.48 16.62 18.81
CA LEU A 564 18.98 15.66 19.81
C LEU A 564 17.90 15.22 20.80
N ARG A 565 16.69 15.76 20.73
CA ARG A 565 15.66 15.62 21.77
C ARG A 565 15.32 14.17 22.04
N LEU A 566 14.88 13.45 20.99
CA LEU A 566 14.53 12.03 21.12
C LEU A 566 15.73 11.15 21.47
N LYS A 567 16.95 11.49 21.01
CA LYS A 567 18.18 10.78 21.38
C LYS A 567 18.48 10.88 22.87
N ILE A 568 18.39 12.08 23.44
CA ILE A 568 18.62 12.33 24.87
C ILE A 568 17.55 11.60 25.69
N LEU A 569 16.29 11.72 25.28
CA LEU A 569 15.16 11.11 25.95
C LEU A 569 15.26 9.58 25.99
N THR A 570 15.48 8.95 24.83
CA THR A 570 15.61 7.50 24.74
C THR A 570 16.83 6.98 25.47
N ARG A 571 17.98 7.69 25.42
CA ARG A 571 19.16 7.32 26.21
C ARG A 571 18.86 7.32 27.71
N LYS A 572 18.13 8.33 28.20
CA LYS A 572 17.72 8.42 29.60
C LYS A 572 16.80 7.28 30.01
N TRP A 573 15.82 6.93 29.18
CA TRP A 573 14.82 5.91 29.50
C TRP A 573 15.30 4.46 29.31
N PHE A 574 16.21 4.21 28.36
CA PHE A 574 16.57 2.85 27.93
C PHE A 574 18.07 2.59 27.92
N GLY A 575 18.91 3.56 28.27
CA GLY A 575 20.35 3.42 28.32
C GLY A 575 20.81 2.88 29.67
N TYR A 576 21.67 1.86 29.64
CA TYR A 576 22.35 1.32 30.82
C TYR A 576 23.85 1.57 30.72
N PRO A 577 24.52 1.98 31.82
CA PRO A 577 25.94 2.25 31.81
C PRO A 577 26.75 0.97 31.58
N VAL A 578 27.81 1.08 30.78
CA VAL A 578 28.83 0.03 30.56
C VAL A 578 30.22 0.65 30.68
N LYS A 579 31.29 -0.16 30.85
CA LYS A 579 32.66 0.34 31.09
C LYS A 579 33.09 1.51 30.18
N ASN A 580 32.66 1.51 28.91
CA ASN A 580 32.99 2.54 27.92
C ASN A 580 31.75 3.21 27.30
N GLY A 581 30.79 3.64 28.11
CA GLY A 581 29.63 4.43 27.66
C GLY A 581 28.30 3.85 28.12
N TYR A 582 27.37 3.68 27.19
CA TYR A 582 26.06 3.11 27.48
C TYR A 582 25.64 2.10 26.41
N ARG A 583 24.76 1.17 26.81
CA ARG A 583 24.08 0.22 25.92
C ARG A 583 22.57 0.44 26.04
N MET A 584 21.88 0.47 24.92
CA MET A 584 20.42 0.59 24.86
C MET A 584 19.75 -0.76 25.12
N ALA A 585 18.57 -0.73 25.72
CA ALA A 585 17.78 -1.92 26.06
C ALA A 585 17.49 -2.86 24.87
N TRP A 586 17.41 -2.31 23.66
CA TRP A 586 17.19 -3.07 22.42
C TRP A 586 18.46 -3.60 21.75
N GLN A 587 19.64 -3.16 22.19
CA GLN A 587 20.90 -3.74 21.72
C GLN A 587 21.09 -5.08 22.41
N ARG A 588 20.67 -6.20 21.83
CA ARG A 588 20.94 -7.53 22.37
C ARG A 588 21.89 -8.30 21.46
#